data_AF-A0A2V9JJU8-F1
#
_entry.id   AF-A0A2V9JJU8-F1
#
_cell.length_a   1.000
_cell.length_b   1.000
_cell.length_c   1.000
_cell.angle_alpha   90.00
_cell.angle_beta   90.00
_cell.angle_gamma   90.00
#
_symmetry.space_group_name_H-M   'P 1'
#
loop_
_entity.id
_entity.type
_entity.pdbx_description
1 polymer ?
#
loop_
_entity_poly.entity_id
_entity_poly.type
_entity_poly.pdbx_seq_one_letter_code
_entity_poly.pdbx_strand_id
1 'polypeptide(L)'
;MWHFASNEVINNNTIFNNGVGCIVVGASGGATNDHTVVDNNICYKTHRGIGERGTYGPGQYATGTHNIYSNNLLYQNSTYEISLQTGTASDTVSADPQFVKYTGDSSGDYHLSSSSPAIDAGLPSDTIPGSRTVGFITRDFHGVARPQGCCFDLGADEYVF
;
A
#
# COMPACT_ATOMS: atom_id res chain seq x y z
N MET A 1 -7.42 -3.47 -8.59
CA MET A 1 -8.76 -4.03 -8.39
C MET A 1 -9.77 -3.28 -9.23
N TRP A 2 -10.39 -3.98 -10.18
CA TRP A 2 -11.22 -3.43 -11.28
C TRP A 2 -11.83 -4.63 -12.05
N HIS A 3 -13.05 -4.66 -12.61
CA HIS A 3 -14.05 -3.61 -12.90
C HIS A 3 -15.18 -3.49 -11.86
N PHE A 4 -15.43 -4.50 -11.01
CA PHE A 4 -16.55 -4.55 -10.05
C PHE A 4 -16.09 -4.81 -8.61
N ALA A 5 -14.85 -4.45 -8.29
CA ALA A 5 -14.25 -4.70 -6.98
C ALA A 5 -14.75 -3.70 -5.92
N SER A 6 -14.84 -4.13 -4.67
CA SER A 6 -15.19 -3.33 -3.49
C SER A 6 -14.90 -4.15 -2.23
N ASN A 7 -14.75 -3.50 -1.06
CA ASN A 7 -14.49 -4.16 0.21
C ASN A 7 -13.17 -4.96 0.26
N GLU A 8 -12.18 -4.59 -0.55
CA GLU A 8 -10.90 -5.28 -0.59
C GLU A 8 -9.98 -4.83 0.55
N VAL A 9 -9.01 -5.67 0.90
CA VAL A 9 -7.90 -5.32 1.79
C VAL A 9 -6.60 -5.64 1.06
N ILE A 10 -5.74 -4.63 0.91
CA ILE A 10 -4.42 -4.76 0.28
C ILE A 10 -3.41 -4.25 1.29
N ASN A 11 -2.80 -5.17 2.02
CA ASN A 11 -1.90 -4.86 3.13
C ASN A 11 -0.57 -5.59 3.06
N ASN A 12 0.48 -4.97 3.59
CA ASN A 12 1.81 -5.57 3.76
C ASN A 12 2.44 -6.11 2.46
N ASN A 13 2.29 -5.39 1.35
CA ASN A 13 2.92 -5.76 0.08
C ASN A 13 4.14 -4.88 -0.20
N THR A 14 5.20 -5.47 -0.75
CA THR A 14 6.30 -4.75 -1.38
C THR A 14 6.16 -4.84 -2.90
N ILE A 15 5.85 -3.72 -3.55
CA ILE A 15 5.50 -3.65 -4.97
C ILE A 15 6.47 -2.70 -5.68
N PHE A 16 7.22 -3.21 -6.65
CA PHE A 16 8.25 -2.43 -7.32
C PHE A 16 8.38 -2.74 -8.81
N ASN A 17 9.09 -1.85 -9.52
CA ASN A 17 9.47 -2.00 -10.93
C ASN A 17 8.32 -2.36 -11.89
N ASN A 18 7.12 -1.87 -11.60
CA ASN A 18 5.94 -2.11 -12.44
C ASN A 18 5.76 -1.01 -13.50
N GLY A 19 5.61 -1.42 -14.76
CA GLY A 19 5.51 -0.51 -15.92
C GLY A 19 4.20 0.29 -16.02
N VAL A 20 3.17 -0.04 -15.23
CA VAL A 20 1.88 0.68 -15.23
C VAL A 20 1.68 1.45 -13.94
N GLY A 21 1.78 0.77 -12.81
CA GLY A 21 1.67 1.37 -11.49
C GLY A 21 1.69 0.32 -10.38
N CYS A 22 1.59 0.79 -9.15
CA CYS A 22 1.61 -0.03 -7.96
C CYS A 22 0.23 -0.63 -7.64
N ILE A 23 -0.68 0.19 -7.11
CA ILE A 23 -2.03 -0.24 -6.71
C ILE A 23 -3.04 0.69 -7.37
N VAL A 24 -4.00 0.07 -8.05
CA VAL A 24 -5.15 0.78 -8.62
C VAL A 24 -6.41 0.30 -7.92
N VAL A 25 -7.15 1.24 -7.34
CA VAL A 25 -8.49 1.02 -6.79
C VAL A 25 -9.49 1.69 -7.73
N GLY A 26 -10.49 0.95 -8.18
CA GLY A 26 -11.51 1.52 -9.05
C GLY A 26 -12.56 0.53 -9.47
N ALA A 27 -13.56 1.04 -10.18
CA ALA A 27 -14.63 0.26 -10.76
C ALA A 27 -15.09 0.86 -12.10
N SER A 28 -15.96 0.13 -12.79
CA SER A 28 -16.68 0.57 -13.97
C SER A 28 -17.96 -0.24 -14.15
N GLY A 29 -18.70 -0.03 -15.24
CA GLY A 29 -19.93 -0.79 -15.51
C GLY A 29 -21.08 -0.46 -14.54
N GLY A 30 -21.04 0.72 -13.91
CA GLY A 30 -22.04 1.16 -12.93
C GLY A 30 -21.76 0.74 -11.49
N ALA A 31 -20.68 -0.01 -11.23
CA ALA A 31 -20.25 -0.36 -9.88
C ALA A 31 -19.45 0.75 -9.19
N THR A 32 -19.38 0.70 -7.86
CA THR A 32 -18.54 1.60 -7.07
C THR A 32 -17.57 0.79 -6.24
N ASN A 33 -16.27 1.08 -6.35
CA ASN A 33 -15.29 0.55 -5.43
C ASN A 33 -15.27 1.40 -4.17
N ASP A 34 -15.91 0.91 -3.12
CA ASP A 34 -15.96 1.54 -1.81
C ASP A 34 -15.50 0.57 -0.72
N HIS A 35 -15.14 1.12 0.44
CA HIS A 35 -14.65 0.37 1.61
C HIS A 35 -13.41 -0.50 1.33
N THR A 36 -12.60 -0.14 0.34
CA THR A 36 -11.31 -0.80 0.10
C THR A 36 -10.24 -0.16 0.99
N VAL A 37 -9.43 -1.01 1.62
CA VAL A 37 -8.32 -0.59 2.49
C VAL A 37 -7.01 -0.92 1.79
N VAL A 38 -6.11 0.05 1.73
CA VAL A 38 -4.75 -0.09 1.21
C VAL A 38 -3.78 0.46 2.25
N ASP A 39 -3.13 -0.43 3.00
CA ASP A 39 -2.26 -0.01 4.10
C ASP A 39 -0.98 -0.83 4.21
N ASN A 40 0.00 -0.30 4.94
CA ASN A 40 1.26 -0.98 5.23
C ASN A 40 2.01 -1.47 3.97
N ASN A 41 1.83 -0.85 2.80
CA ASN A 41 2.50 -1.28 1.55
C ASN A 41 3.72 -0.42 1.23
N ILE A 42 4.71 -1.01 0.55
CA ILE A 42 5.82 -0.29 -0.10
C ILE A 42 5.58 -0.21 -1.61
N CYS A 43 5.37 1.03 -2.06
CA CYS A 43 5.42 1.62 -3.39
C CYS A 43 6.77 2.03 -3.95
N TYR A 44 7.58 1.20 -4.62
CA TYR A 44 8.93 1.65 -5.05
C TYR A 44 9.21 1.56 -6.55
N LYS A 45 9.65 2.65 -7.18
CA LYS A 45 10.09 2.67 -8.59
C LYS A 45 9.09 2.05 -9.58
N THR A 46 7.81 2.34 -9.40
CA THR A 46 6.77 1.99 -10.39
C THR A 46 6.45 3.21 -11.26
N HIS A 47 5.74 3.01 -12.38
CA HIS A 47 5.35 4.15 -13.21
C HIS A 47 4.35 5.09 -12.52
N ARG A 48 3.51 4.57 -11.62
CA ARG A 48 2.49 5.30 -10.86
C ARG A 48 2.37 4.64 -9.49
N GLY A 49 2.33 5.38 -8.39
CA GLY A 49 2.11 4.78 -7.07
C GLY A 49 0.66 4.33 -6.87
N ILE A 50 0.05 4.71 -5.76
CA ILE A 50 -1.33 4.31 -5.42
C ILE A 50 -2.33 5.26 -6.07
N GLY A 51 -3.33 4.75 -6.79
CA GLY A 51 -4.30 5.63 -7.43
C GLY A 51 -5.73 5.10 -7.50
N GLU A 52 -6.67 6.02 -7.36
CA GLU A 52 -8.07 5.79 -7.69
C GLU A 52 -8.34 6.03 -9.17
N ARG A 53 -9.14 5.14 -9.78
CA ARG A 53 -9.50 5.20 -11.18
C ARG A 53 -11.00 4.97 -11.37
N GLY A 54 -11.48 5.46 -12.51
CA GLY A 54 -12.83 5.24 -13.00
C GLY A 54 -13.72 6.47 -12.82
N THR A 55 -14.50 6.75 -13.85
CA THR A 55 -15.44 7.87 -13.88
C THR A 55 -16.63 7.52 -14.77
N TYR A 56 -17.82 7.96 -14.37
CA TYR A 56 -19.06 7.83 -15.14
C TYR A 56 -19.47 9.13 -15.83
N GLY A 57 -18.74 10.21 -15.57
CA GLY A 57 -19.03 11.55 -16.06
C GLY A 57 -18.33 12.61 -15.20
N PRO A 58 -18.39 13.89 -15.59
CA PRO A 58 -17.79 14.97 -14.82
C PRO A 58 -18.26 14.97 -13.36
N GLY A 59 -17.32 14.85 -12.42
CA GLY A 59 -17.61 14.80 -10.98
C GLY A 59 -18.24 13.49 -10.49
N GLN A 60 -18.42 12.49 -11.36
CA GLN A 60 -18.94 11.17 -11.00
C GLN A 60 -17.82 10.15 -11.04
N TYR A 61 -17.30 9.79 -9.87
CA TYR A 61 -16.23 8.83 -9.71
C TYR A 61 -16.77 7.42 -9.50
N ALA A 62 -16.02 6.41 -9.95
CA ALA A 62 -16.35 5.00 -9.73
C ALA A 62 -15.75 4.46 -8.42
N THR A 63 -15.25 5.35 -7.56
CA THR A 63 -14.75 5.08 -6.22
C THR A 63 -15.62 5.78 -5.18
N GLY A 64 -15.80 5.15 -4.02
CA GLY A 64 -16.52 5.72 -2.88
C GLY A 64 -15.61 6.45 -1.90
N THR A 65 -16.21 7.16 -0.94
CA THR A 65 -15.48 7.99 0.03
C THR A 65 -14.92 7.23 1.22
N HIS A 66 -15.22 5.93 1.35
CA HIS A 66 -14.79 5.09 2.47
C HIS A 66 -13.55 4.25 2.13
N ASN A 67 -12.90 4.53 0.99
CA ASN A 67 -11.59 3.95 0.71
C ASN A 67 -10.51 4.62 1.57
N ILE A 68 -9.66 3.79 2.17
CA ILE A 68 -8.63 4.22 3.13
C ILE A 68 -7.26 3.83 2.59
N TYR A 69 -6.33 4.79 2.60
CA TYR A 69 -4.96 4.65 2.13
C TYR A 69 -3.98 5.08 3.23
N SER A 70 -3.78 4.23 4.24
CA SER A 70 -3.01 4.59 5.44
C SER A 70 -1.64 3.94 5.49
N ASN A 71 -0.63 4.58 6.10
CA ASN A 71 0.65 3.94 6.41
C ASN A 71 1.28 3.22 5.20
N ASN A 72 1.31 3.84 4.02
CA ASN A 72 2.06 3.31 2.89
C ASN A 72 3.37 4.07 2.73
N LEU A 73 4.42 3.43 2.21
CA LEU A 73 5.65 4.11 1.81
C LEU A 73 5.73 4.14 0.29
N LEU A 74 5.73 5.33 -0.29
CA LEU A 74 5.65 5.53 -1.74
C LEU A 74 6.85 6.36 -2.20
N TYR A 75 7.72 5.80 -3.04
CA TYR A 75 8.93 6.50 -3.42
C TYR A 75 9.41 6.20 -4.83
N GLN A 76 9.84 7.27 -5.52
CA GLN A 76 10.33 7.26 -6.89
C GLN A 76 9.32 6.66 -7.87
N ASN A 77 8.03 6.87 -7.63
CA ASN A 77 7.00 6.51 -8.59
C ASN A 77 6.86 7.62 -9.64
N SER A 78 7.06 7.31 -10.92
CA SER A 78 7.45 8.34 -11.90
C SER A 78 6.38 9.39 -12.22
N THR A 79 5.10 9.04 -12.16
CA THR A 79 3.99 9.98 -12.43
C THR A 79 3.47 10.67 -11.16
N TYR A 80 3.27 9.89 -10.10
CA TYR A 80 2.78 10.35 -8.81
C TYR A 80 3.04 9.27 -7.75
N GLU A 81 3.15 9.68 -6.49
CA GLU A 81 3.16 8.77 -5.36
C GLU A 81 1.75 8.32 -5.00
N ILE A 82 0.82 9.26 -4.81
CA ILE A 82 -0.59 8.96 -4.57
C ILE A 82 -1.53 9.91 -5.33
N SER A 83 -2.62 9.39 -5.89
CA SER A 83 -3.62 10.18 -6.64
C SER A 83 -5.02 9.64 -6.38
N LEU A 84 -5.77 10.31 -5.50
CA LEU A 84 -7.12 9.88 -5.07
C LEU A 84 -8.21 10.72 -5.74
N GLN A 85 -9.38 10.13 -5.91
CA GLN A 85 -10.60 10.76 -6.42
C GLN A 85 -11.57 11.08 -5.29
N THR A 86 -11.75 10.16 -4.34
CA THR A 86 -12.76 10.21 -3.26
C THR A 86 -12.26 9.70 -1.92
N GLY A 87 -11.30 8.77 -1.89
CA GLY A 87 -10.77 8.20 -0.65
C GLY A 87 -9.87 9.15 0.15
N THR A 88 -9.42 8.69 1.32
CA THR A 88 -8.55 9.45 2.22
C THR A 88 -7.20 8.77 2.41
N ALA A 89 -6.12 9.54 2.34
CA ALA A 89 -4.79 9.09 2.73
C ALA A 89 -4.37 9.70 4.06
N SER A 90 -3.74 8.91 4.92
CA SER A 90 -3.14 9.34 6.18
C SER A 90 -1.83 8.60 6.42
N ASP A 91 -0.87 9.20 7.12
CA ASP A 91 0.38 8.56 7.56
C ASP A 91 1.18 7.85 6.44
N THR A 92 0.89 8.19 5.18
CA THR A 92 1.58 7.68 4.00
C THR A 92 2.83 8.53 3.79
N VAL A 93 3.98 7.89 3.76
CA VAL A 93 5.30 8.52 3.75
C VAL A 93 5.90 8.43 2.35
N SER A 94 6.60 9.49 1.93
CA SER A 94 7.41 9.48 0.71
C SER A 94 8.89 9.50 1.05
N ALA A 95 9.50 8.31 1.17
CA ALA A 95 10.91 8.16 1.54
C ALA A 95 11.50 6.87 0.93
N ASP A 96 12.82 6.83 0.79
CA ASP A 96 13.50 5.62 0.30
C ASP A 96 13.25 4.44 1.25
N PRO A 97 12.76 3.27 0.77
CA PRO A 97 12.59 2.10 1.62
C PRO A 97 13.93 1.51 2.11
N GLN A 98 15.06 1.90 1.51
CA GLN A 98 16.40 1.45 1.90
C GLN A 98 16.52 -0.07 2.00
N PHE A 99 16.16 -0.77 0.92
CA PHE A 99 16.38 -2.21 0.81
C PHE A 99 17.87 -2.56 0.88
N VAL A 100 18.20 -3.71 1.47
CA VAL A 100 19.58 -4.22 1.56
C VAL A 100 20.24 -4.29 0.19
N LYS A 101 19.53 -4.78 -0.83
CA LYS A 101 20.02 -4.84 -2.23
C LYS A 101 18.87 -4.82 -3.24
N TYR A 102 18.44 -3.63 -3.63
CA TYR A 102 17.47 -3.50 -4.73
C TYR A 102 18.12 -3.78 -6.10
N THR A 103 17.60 -4.77 -6.84
CA THR A 103 17.96 -5.01 -8.27
C THR A 103 16.81 -4.73 -9.23
N GLY A 104 15.57 -4.70 -8.74
CA GLY A 104 14.36 -4.55 -9.55
C GLY A 104 13.85 -5.86 -10.16
N ASP A 105 14.44 -7.00 -9.79
CA ASP A 105 14.05 -8.35 -10.20
C ASP A 105 14.22 -9.37 -9.05
N SER A 106 14.03 -10.66 -9.28
CA SER A 106 14.14 -11.67 -8.22
C SER A 106 15.55 -11.90 -7.66
N SER A 107 16.60 -11.23 -8.17
CA SER A 107 18.00 -11.40 -7.72
C SER A 107 18.44 -10.44 -6.59
N GLY A 108 17.53 -9.58 -6.16
CA GLY A 108 17.74 -8.61 -5.09
C GLY A 108 17.55 -9.19 -3.70
N ASP A 109 17.89 -8.38 -2.71
CA ASP A 109 17.54 -8.56 -1.31
C ASP A 109 16.64 -7.38 -0.91
N TYR A 110 15.35 -7.69 -0.73
CA TYR A 110 14.30 -6.70 -0.47
C TYR A 110 13.96 -6.56 1.01
N HIS A 111 14.74 -7.17 1.90
CA HIS A 111 14.68 -6.84 3.31
C HIS A 111 15.06 -5.38 3.54
N LEU A 112 14.50 -4.80 4.58
CA LEU A 112 14.82 -3.44 5.02
C LEU A 112 16.23 -3.42 5.62
N SER A 113 16.99 -2.38 5.31
CA SER A 113 18.23 -2.08 6.06
C SER A 113 17.89 -1.42 7.39
N SER A 114 18.83 -1.44 8.34
CA SER A 114 18.64 -0.95 9.72
C SER A 114 18.28 0.53 9.85
N SER A 115 18.47 1.33 8.81
CA SER A 115 18.13 2.76 8.77
C SER A 115 16.85 3.05 7.98
N SER A 116 16.13 2.02 7.56
CA SER A 116 14.94 2.18 6.74
C SER A 116 13.84 2.93 7.49
N PRO A 117 13.19 3.92 6.85
CA PRO A 117 12.01 4.58 7.41
C PRO A 117 10.75 3.71 7.37
N ALA A 118 10.82 2.52 6.77
CA ALA A 118 9.72 1.54 6.80
C ALA A 118 9.63 0.79 8.13
N ILE A 119 10.70 0.80 8.93
CA ILE A 119 10.75 0.10 10.22
C ILE A 119 9.81 0.80 11.20
N ASP A 120 8.97 0.02 11.89
CA ASP A 120 8.03 0.46 12.92
C ASP A 120 7.04 1.57 12.46
N ALA A 121 6.80 1.70 11.15
CA ALA A 121 5.98 2.77 10.56
C ALA A 121 4.56 2.33 10.16
N GLY A 122 4.26 1.04 10.28
CA GLY A 122 2.96 0.45 9.96
C GLY A 122 1.94 0.52 11.09
N LEU A 123 0.69 0.21 10.75
CA LEU A 123 -0.36 0.00 11.73
C LEU A 123 -0.02 -1.24 12.60
N PRO A 124 -0.09 -1.14 13.94
CA PRO A 124 0.34 -2.21 14.84
C PRO A 124 -0.73 -3.29 15.09
N SER A 125 -1.93 -3.14 14.54
CA SER A 125 -3.06 -4.03 14.83
C SER A 125 -4.12 -4.00 13.74
N ASP A 126 -4.96 -5.02 13.72
CA ASP A 126 -6.13 -5.24 12.84
C ASP A 126 -7.17 -4.11 12.84
N THR A 127 -7.02 -3.06 13.65
CA THR A 127 -7.96 -1.94 13.67
C THR A 127 -7.40 -0.75 12.91
N ILE A 128 -8.05 -0.38 11.82
CA ILE A 128 -7.74 0.83 11.05
C ILE A 128 -8.64 2.01 11.47
N PRO A 129 -8.25 3.27 11.19
CA PRO A 129 -9.12 4.43 11.38
C PRO A 129 -10.48 4.23 10.71
N GLY A 130 -11.57 4.61 11.38
CA GLY A 130 -12.94 4.33 10.93
C GLY A 130 -13.53 3.00 11.42
N SER A 131 -12.88 2.34 12.39
CA SER A 131 -13.39 1.16 13.10
C SER A 131 -13.65 -0.06 12.20
N ARG A 132 -12.90 -0.19 11.10
CA ARG A 132 -12.89 -1.40 10.30
C ARG A 132 -11.84 -2.35 10.87
N THR A 133 -12.21 -3.61 11.07
CA THR A 133 -11.26 -4.66 11.34
C THR A 133 -10.73 -5.19 10.01
N VAL A 134 -9.42 -5.11 9.81
CA VAL A 134 -8.70 -5.78 8.72
C VAL A 134 -7.98 -7.00 9.27
N GLY A 135 -7.70 -8.01 8.45
CA GLY A 135 -6.93 -9.17 8.89
C GLY A 135 -5.46 -8.98 8.53
N PHE A 136 -4.62 -8.53 9.46
CA PHE A 136 -3.19 -8.56 9.27
C PHE A 136 -2.64 -9.97 9.50
N ILE A 137 -1.63 -10.33 8.71
CA ILE A 137 -0.93 -11.59 8.89
C ILE A 137 0.10 -11.41 10.01
N THR A 138 0.10 -12.32 10.98
CA THR A 138 1.02 -12.26 12.15
C THR A 138 2.45 -12.67 11.82
N ARG A 139 2.73 -13.00 10.55
CA ARG A 139 4.05 -13.37 10.04
C ARG A 139 4.28 -12.70 8.69
N ASP A 140 5.49 -12.27 8.45
CA ASP A 140 5.92 -11.68 7.19
C ASP A 140 6.11 -12.72 6.08
N PHE A 141 6.60 -12.28 4.92
CA PHE A 141 6.83 -13.15 3.76
C PHE A 141 7.84 -14.28 4.04
N HIS A 142 8.82 -14.06 4.93
CA HIS A 142 9.83 -15.04 5.30
C HIS A 142 9.48 -15.84 6.57
N GLY A 143 8.31 -15.57 7.17
CA GLY A 143 7.82 -16.25 8.38
C GLY A 143 8.26 -15.62 9.70
N VAL A 144 8.92 -14.46 9.68
CA VAL A 144 9.26 -13.65 10.87
C VAL A 144 7.97 -13.17 11.51
N ALA A 145 7.87 -13.23 12.84
CA ALA A 145 6.68 -12.77 13.55
C ALA A 145 6.54 -11.25 13.48
N ARG A 146 5.31 -10.75 13.38
CA ARG A 146 5.01 -9.31 13.40
C ARG A 146 4.26 -8.92 14.70
N PRO A 147 4.56 -7.78 15.34
CA PRO A 147 5.72 -6.92 15.09
C PRO A 147 7.01 -7.50 15.71
N GLN A 148 8.18 -7.10 15.23
CA GLN A 148 9.44 -7.26 15.98
C GLN A 148 9.77 -6.03 16.86
N GLY A 149 9.28 -4.85 16.48
CA GLY A 149 9.42 -3.61 17.23
C GLY A 149 8.12 -3.17 17.91
N CYS A 150 7.88 -1.86 17.91
CA CYS A 150 6.66 -1.29 18.49
C CYS A 150 5.45 -1.37 17.55
N CYS A 151 5.69 -1.51 16.25
CA CYS A 151 4.69 -1.51 15.19
C CYS A 151 5.09 -2.50 14.09
N PHE A 152 4.20 -2.73 13.11
CA PHE A 152 4.59 -3.46 11.92
C PHE A 152 5.54 -2.63 11.07
N ASP A 153 6.42 -3.32 10.36
CA ASP A 153 7.15 -2.71 9.27
C ASP A 153 6.28 -2.60 8.01
N LEU A 154 6.51 -1.52 7.27
CA LEU A 154 5.86 -1.32 5.97
C LEU A 154 6.39 -2.34 4.97
N GLY A 155 5.50 -2.88 4.15
CA GLY A 155 5.82 -3.85 3.11
C GLY A 155 5.78 -5.30 3.58
N ALA A 156 6.37 -6.17 2.76
CA ALA A 156 6.27 -7.62 2.87
C ALA A 156 7.13 -8.24 3.95
N ASP A 157 8.17 -7.55 4.40
CA ASP A 157 9.19 -8.05 5.33
C ASP A 157 9.19 -7.28 6.64
N GLU A 158 9.47 -7.99 7.72
CA GLU A 158 9.65 -7.45 9.06
C GLU A 158 11.14 -7.49 9.42
N TYR A 159 11.69 -6.34 9.80
CA TYR A 159 13.08 -6.18 10.20
C TYR A 159 13.33 -6.84 11.55
N VAL A 160 14.45 -7.56 11.64
CA VAL A 160 14.92 -8.19 12.88
C VAL A 160 16.16 -7.45 13.37
N PHE A 161 16.10 -6.95 14.60
CA PHE A 161 17.18 -6.22 15.27
C PHE A 161 18.35 -7.10 15.71
#